data_AF-A0A960ZZE5-F1
#
_entry.id   AF-A0A960ZZE5-F1
#
_cell.length_a   1.000
_cell.length_b   1.000
_cell.length_c   1.000
_cell.angle_alpha   90.00
_cell.angle_beta   90.00
_cell.angle_gamma   90.00
#
_symmetry.space_group_name_H-M   'P 1'
#
loop_
_entity.id
_entity.type
_entity.pdbx_description
1 polymer ?
#
loop_
_entity_poly.entity_id
_entity_poly.type
_entity_poly.pdbx_seq_one_letter_code
_entity_poly.pdbx_strand_id
1 'polypeptide(L)'
;MKNKIILFLLLTFLPSLSFGTGLMTANVKVAILSSTNNQDVMLVQTNPKHSITGLACTSDYWSVLYKNEPNYETTLAILLSAHATGKNVDITVDDSNGGDFCRLSRVVIKQN
;
A
#
# COMPACT_ATOMS: atom_id res chain seq x y z
N MET A 1 47.64 39.66 0.31
CA MET A 1 46.18 39.68 0.53
C MET A 1 45.54 38.86 -0.59
N LYS A 2 45.09 37.63 -0.32
CA LYS A 2 43.67 37.30 -0.04
C LYS A 2 42.72 37.87 -1.11
N ASN A 3 42.33 37.05 -2.09
CA ASN A 3 41.00 36.44 -2.08
C ASN A 3 40.82 35.45 -3.25
N LYS A 4 40.68 34.18 -2.88
CA LYS A 4 39.91 33.17 -3.60
C LYS A 4 38.44 33.63 -3.60
N ILE A 5 37.66 33.36 -4.64
CA ILE A 5 36.20 33.12 -4.62
C ILE A 5 35.70 33.11 -6.09
N ILE A 6 34.81 32.25 -6.59
CA ILE A 6 34.22 30.97 -6.20
C ILE A 6 33.82 30.36 -7.56
N LEU A 7 34.24 29.12 -7.75
CA LEU A 7 33.85 28.20 -8.80
C LEU A 7 32.49 27.58 -8.41
N PHE A 8 31.69 27.19 -9.42
CA PHE A 8 30.59 26.21 -9.34
C PHE A 8 29.22 26.73 -8.87
N LEU A 9 28.42 27.18 -9.84
CA LEU A 9 26.96 27.29 -9.73
C LEU A 9 26.36 26.18 -10.61
N LEU A 10 26.55 24.93 -10.18
CA LEU A 10 26.03 23.73 -10.83
C LEU A 10 25.21 22.94 -9.81
N LEU A 11 24.00 22.58 -10.23
CA LEU A 11 23.12 21.54 -9.68
C LEU A 11 22.65 21.70 -8.23
N THR A 12 21.45 22.25 -8.05
CA THR A 12 20.50 21.72 -7.05
C THR A 12 19.05 22.06 -7.44
N PHE A 13 18.51 21.37 -8.45
CA PHE A 13 17.07 21.18 -8.54
C PHE A 13 16.82 19.73 -8.94
N LEU A 14 17.13 18.82 -8.01
CA LEU A 14 16.63 17.46 -8.07
C LEU A 14 15.20 17.51 -7.52
N PRO A 15 14.15 17.25 -8.32
CA PRO A 15 12.85 16.96 -7.73
C PRO A 15 13.04 15.72 -6.85
N SER A 16 12.76 15.88 -5.55
CA SER A 16 12.72 14.77 -4.62
C SER A 16 11.63 13.80 -5.06
N LEU A 17 12.02 12.69 -5.69
CA LEU A 17 11.15 11.55 -5.89
C LEU A 17 10.83 10.97 -4.52
N SER A 18 9.73 11.43 -3.91
CA SER A 18 9.14 10.78 -2.75
C SER A 18 8.51 9.48 -3.24
N PHE A 19 9.28 8.39 -3.21
CA PHE A 19 8.68 7.06 -3.28
C PHE A 19 7.82 6.90 -2.04
N GLY A 20 6.50 6.80 -2.20
CA GLY A 20 5.63 6.34 -1.12
C GLY A 20 6.16 4.98 -0.67
N THR A 21 6.59 4.87 0.58
CA THR A 21 7.18 3.65 1.13
C THR A 21 6.05 2.67 1.43
N GLY A 22 5.52 2.04 0.39
CA GLY A 22 4.57 0.94 0.56
C GLY A 22 5.25 -0.22 1.29
N LEU A 23 4.60 -0.73 2.34
CA LEU A 23 5.09 -1.84 3.13
C LEU A 23 4.46 -3.14 2.64
N MET A 24 5.32 -4.07 2.24
CA MET A 24 4.89 -5.36 1.74
C MET A 24 4.82 -6.40 2.86
N THR A 25 3.73 -7.17 2.89
CA THR A 25 3.62 -8.41 3.67
C THR A 25 3.46 -9.58 2.71
N ALA A 26 4.42 -10.50 2.75
CA ALA A 26 4.47 -11.62 1.84
C ALA A 26 3.72 -12.85 2.38
N ASN A 27 3.23 -13.68 1.47
CA ASN A 27 2.70 -15.02 1.75
C ASN A 27 1.54 -15.04 2.76
N VAL A 28 0.57 -14.15 2.56
CA VAL A 28 -0.65 -14.07 3.40
C VAL A 28 -1.86 -14.62 2.67
N LYS A 29 -2.88 -15.05 3.42
CA LYS A 29 -4.19 -15.40 2.87
C LYS A 29 -5.16 -14.23 3.02
N VAL A 30 -6.00 -14.00 2.02
CA VAL A 30 -7.16 -13.10 2.15
C VAL A 30 -8.20 -13.80 3.02
N ALA A 31 -8.32 -13.38 4.28
CA ALA A 31 -9.16 -14.04 5.27
C ALA A 31 -10.60 -13.55 5.23
N ILE A 32 -10.81 -12.23 5.15
CA ILE A 32 -12.14 -11.62 5.10
C ILE A 32 -12.12 -10.44 4.12
N LEU A 33 -13.18 -10.34 3.33
CA LEU A 33 -13.53 -9.17 2.52
C LEU A 33 -14.85 -8.60 3.05
N SER A 34 -14.91 -7.31 3.32
CA SER A 34 -16.11 -6.66 3.85
C SER A 34 -16.31 -5.28 3.21
N SER A 35 -17.53 -5.00 2.76
CA SER A 35 -17.91 -3.65 2.32
C SER A 35 -18.61 -2.90 3.45
N THR A 36 -18.32 -1.61 3.59
CA THR A 36 -19.09 -0.75 4.50
C THR A 36 -20.35 -0.21 3.84
N ASN A 37 -21.29 0.29 4.65
CA ASN A 37 -22.51 0.96 4.21
C ASN A 37 -22.24 2.15 3.26
N ASN A 38 -21.11 2.82 3.42
CA ASN A 38 -20.57 3.76 2.44
C ASN A 38 -19.81 2.93 1.38
N GLN A 39 -20.41 2.75 0.20
CA GLN A 39 -20.02 1.82 -0.88
C GLN A 39 -18.67 2.12 -1.57
N ASP A 40 -17.86 2.98 -0.98
CA ASP A 40 -16.64 3.53 -1.60
C ASP A 40 -15.37 2.83 -1.14
N VAL A 41 -15.47 1.90 -0.19
CA VAL A 41 -14.34 1.17 0.34
C VAL A 41 -14.61 -0.33 0.51
N MET A 42 -13.60 -1.13 0.18
CA MET A 42 -13.52 -2.55 0.52
C MET A 42 -12.48 -2.74 1.62
N LEU A 43 -12.91 -3.31 2.75
CA LEU A 43 -12.04 -3.72 3.84
C LEU A 43 -11.48 -5.12 3.56
N VAL A 44 -10.18 -5.26 3.71
CA VAL A 44 -9.44 -6.48 3.42
C VAL A 44 -8.64 -6.89 4.65
N GLN A 45 -8.97 -8.05 5.19
CA GLN A 45 -8.22 -8.68 6.28
C GLN A 45 -7.40 -9.85 5.73
N THR A 46 -6.16 -9.96 6.20
CA THR A 46 -5.27 -11.06 5.86
C THR A 46 -4.90 -11.91 7.06
N ASN A 47 -4.45 -13.14 6.80
CA ASN A 47 -3.84 -14.03 7.78
C ASN A 47 -2.51 -14.60 7.26
N PRO A 48 -1.35 -14.32 7.89
CA PRO A 48 -1.18 -13.40 9.02
C PRO A 48 -1.58 -11.96 8.67
N LYS A 49 -1.73 -11.13 9.72
CA LYS A 49 -2.00 -9.69 9.55
C LYS A 49 -0.89 -9.01 8.75
N HIS A 50 -1.25 -7.93 8.07
CA HIS A 50 -0.28 -7.15 7.33
C HIS A 50 0.57 -6.31 8.28
N SER A 51 1.82 -6.06 7.89
CA SER A 51 2.71 -5.17 8.63
C SER A 51 2.35 -3.72 8.36
N ILE A 52 2.42 -2.90 9.41
CA ILE A 52 2.24 -1.44 9.36
C ILE A 52 3.46 -0.69 9.93
N THR A 53 4.56 -1.40 10.19
CA THR A 53 5.75 -0.83 10.85
C THR A 53 6.33 0.32 10.03
N GLY A 54 6.30 1.53 10.59
CA GLY A 54 6.79 2.74 9.92
C GLY A 54 5.74 3.44 9.07
N LEU A 55 4.49 2.98 9.10
CA LEU A 55 3.32 3.66 8.54
C LEU A 55 2.57 4.44 9.64
N ALA A 56 1.81 5.46 9.23
CA ALA A 56 1.00 6.33 10.07
C ALA A 56 -0.38 5.75 10.43
N CYS A 57 -0.87 4.77 9.68
CA CYS A 57 -2.10 4.03 10.03
C CYS A 57 -1.94 3.31 11.39
N THR A 58 -3.04 3.17 12.13
CA THR A 58 -3.01 2.69 13.52
C THR A 58 -3.47 1.23 13.67
N SER A 59 -4.17 0.69 12.67
CA SER A 59 -4.74 -0.65 12.69
C SER A 59 -4.13 -1.55 11.62
N ASP A 60 -3.52 -2.65 12.05
CA ASP A 60 -2.97 -3.73 11.22
C ASP A 60 -4.01 -4.80 10.85
N TYR A 61 -5.25 -4.62 11.32
CA TYR A 61 -6.28 -5.64 11.24
C TYR A 61 -7.05 -5.57 9.91
N TRP A 62 -7.29 -4.37 9.39
CA TRP A 62 -7.91 -4.14 8.09
C TRP A 62 -7.04 -3.23 7.24
N SER A 63 -6.95 -3.53 5.95
CA SER A 63 -6.51 -2.59 4.92
C SER A 63 -7.69 -2.17 4.06
N VAL A 64 -7.58 -1.01 3.40
CA VAL A 64 -8.68 -0.42 2.64
C VAL A 64 -8.33 -0.31 1.18
N LEU A 65 -9.16 -0.88 0.32
CA LEU A 65 -9.12 -0.65 -1.12
C LEU A 65 -10.22 0.37 -1.47
N TYR A 66 -9.83 1.55 -1.95
CA TYR A 66 -10.77 2.60 -2.32
C TYR A 66 -11.29 2.42 -3.75
N LYS A 67 -12.59 2.63 -3.94
CA LYS A 67 -13.27 2.47 -5.25
C LYS A 67 -12.78 3.44 -6.33
N ASN A 68 -12.24 4.58 -5.93
CA ASN A 68 -11.68 5.59 -6.83
C ASN A 68 -10.25 5.27 -7.29
N GLU A 69 -9.65 4.16 -6.86
CA GLU A 69 -8.31 3.78 -7.32
C GLU A 69 -8.34 3.32 -8.79
N PRO A 70 -7.34 3.71 -9.61
CA PRO A 70 -7.29 3.33 -11.03
C PRO A 70 -7.38 1.83 -11.31
N ASN A 71 -6.94 0.99 -10.36
CA ASN A 71 -6.90 -0.47 -10.49
C ASN A 71 -7.91 -1.17 -9.58
N TYR A 72 -8.93 -0.47 -9.08
CA TYR A 72 -9.88 -1.01 -8.09
C TYR A 72 -10.48 -2.35 -8.52
N GLU A 73 -11.11 -2.42 -9.70
CA GLU A 73 -11.80 -3.63 -10.18
C GLU A 73 -10.84 -4.81 -10.35
N THR A 74 -9.63 -4.55 -10.86
CA THR A 74 -8.60 -5.59 -11.03
C THR A 74 -8.12 -6.09 -9.67
N THR A 75 -7.80 -5.20 -8.73
CA THR A 75 -7.36 -5.58 -7.39
C THR A 75 -8.46 -6.33 -6.64
N LEU A 76 -9.72 -5.89 -6.76
CA LEU A 76 -10.87 -6.57 -6.17
C LEU A 76 -11.06 -7.98 -6.74
N ALA A 77 -10.96 -8.16 -8.06
CA ALA A 77 -11.05 -9.47 -8.69
C ALA A 77 -9.94 -10.43 -8.22
N ILE A 78 -8.71 -9.91 -8.06
CA ILE A 78 -7.58 -10.67 -7.49
C ILE A 78 -7.88 -11.10 -6.06
N LEU A 79 -8.35 -10.18 -5.21
CA LEU A 79 -8.71 -10.45 -3.82
C LEU A 79 -9.81 -11.50 -3.70
N LEU A 80 -10.88 -11.37 -4.49
CA LEU A 80 -11.99 -12.33 -4.53
C LEU A 80 -11.51 -13.71 -4.98
N SER A 81 -10.68 -13.77 -6.03
CA SER A 81 -10.10 -15.03 -6.52
C SER A 81 -9.20 -15.68 -5.47
N ALA A 82 -8.31 -14.92 -4.84
CA ALA A 82 -7.42 -15.40 -3.79
C ALA A 82 -8.20 -15.92 -2.58
N HIS A 83 -9.23 -15.18 -2.15
CA HIS A 83 -10.11 -15.60 -1.05
C HIS A 83 -10.85 -16.89 -1.37
N ALA A 84 -11.49 -16.97 -2.55
CA ALA A 84 -12.26 -18.13 -2.98
C ALA A 84 -11.42 -19.40 -3.16
N THR A 85 -10.17 -19.23 -3.62
CA THR A 85 -9.25 -20.36 -3.88
C THR A 85 -8.33 -20.70 -2.71
N GLY A 86 -8.32 -19.87 -1.66
CA GLY A 86 -7.40 -20.00 -0.53
C GLY A 86 -5.93 -19.84 -0.91
N LYS A 87 -5.63 -19.21 -2.06
CA LYS A 87 -4.26 -18.96 -2.52
C LYS A 87 -3.58 -17.87 -1.70
N ASN A 88 -2.27 -18.01 -1.52
CA ASN A 88 -1.47 -17.00 -0.87
C ASN A 88 -1.19 -15.84 -1.83
N VAL A 89 -1.16 -14.64 -1.26
CA VAL A 89 -0.87 -13.38 -1.94
C VAL A 89 0.27 -12.65 -1.23
N ASP A 90 0.95 -11.80 -1.96
CA ASP A 90 1.75 -10.72 -1.38
C ASP A 90 0.90 -9.45 -1.45
N ILE A 91 0.80 -8.73 -0.34
CA ILE A 91 0.07 -7.47 -0.25
C ILE A 91 1.02 -6.32 0.05
N THR A 92 0.76 -5.16 -0.53
CA THR A 92 1.45 -3.91 -0.21
C THR A 92 0.43 -2.92 0.31
N VAL A 93 0.72 -2.33 1.47
CA VAL A 93 -0.07 -1.27 2.06
C VAL A 93 0.74 0.02 2.13
N ASP A 94 0.07 1.14 1.94
CA ASP A 94 0.65 2.47 2.06
C ASP A 94 -0.09 3.25 3.16
N ASP A 95 0.47 4.38 3.57
CA ASP A 95 -0.25 5.34 4.40
C ASP A 95 -1.56 5.76 3.73
N SER A 96 -2.66 5.62 4.47
CA SER A 96 -3.81 6.48 4.25
C SER A 96 -3.52 7.77 5.03
N ASN A 97 -3.77 8.94 4.45
CA ASN A 97 -3.43 10.26 5.04
C ASN A 97 -4.08 10.49 6.43
N GLY A 98 -3.57 9.84 7.49
CA GLY A 98 -4.06 9.91 8.88
C GLY A 98 -5.29 9.05 9.20
N GLY A 99 -5.63 8.03 8.41
CA GLY A 99 -6.77 7.14 8.68
C GLY A 99 -6.44 5.95 9.60
N ASP A 100 -7.47 5.32 10.17
CA ASP A 100 -7.30 4.15 11.05
C ASP A 100 -6.65 2.97 10.33
N PHE A 101 -6.98 2.78 9.05
CA PHE A 101 -6.54 1.64 8.25
C PHE A 101 -5.57 2.07 7.16
N CYS A 102 -4.58 1.21 6.86
CA CYS A 102 -3.66 1.46 5.76
C CYS A 102 -4.36 1.26 4.40
N ARG A 103 -3.93 2.02 3.40
CA ARG A 103 -4.43 1.89 2.02
C ARG A 103 -3.82 0.65 1.38
N LEU A 104 -4.63 -0.22 0.79
CA LEU A 104 -4.15 -1.37 0.03
C LEU A 104 -3.74 -0.91 -1.38
N SER A 105 -2.44 -0.84 -1.63
CA SER A 105 -1.89 -0.31 -2.88
C SER A 105 -1.61 -1.38 -3.93
N ARG A 106 -1.33 -2.63 -3.50
CA ARG A 106 -1.03 -3.74 -4.40
C ARG A 106 -1.38 -5.09 -3.82
N VAL A 107 -1.82 -6.00 -4.68
CA VAL A 107 -2.01 -7.43 -4.37
C VAL A 107 -1.44 -8.25 -5.52
N VAL A 108 -0.64 -9.26 -5.20
CA VAL A 108 -0.07 -10.18 -6.18
C VAL A 108 -0.36 -11.61 -5.75
N ILE A 109 -1.08 -12.37 -6.58
CA ILE A 109 -1.24 -13.82 -6.39
C ILE A 109 0.08 -14.50 -6.70
N LYS A 110 0.54 -15.36 -5.79
CA LYS A 110 1.68 -16.23 -6.09
C LYS A 110 1.26 -17.29 -7.10
N GLN A 111 2.04 -17.39 -8.17
CA GLN A 111 2.03 -18.56 -9.03
C GLN A 111 2.88 -19.63 -8.32
N ASN A 112 2.28 -20.79 -8.09
CA ASN A 112 3.00 -21.97 -7.63
C ASN A 112 3.84 -22.54 -8.77
#